data_AF-A0A2V8RKY9-F1
#
_entry.id   AF-A0A2V8RKY9-F1
#
_cell.length_a   1.000
_cell.length_b   1.000
_cell.length_c   1.000
_cell.angle_alpha   90.00
_cell.angle_beta   90.00
_cell.angle_gamma   90.00
#
_symmetry.space_group_name_H-M   'P 1'
#
loop_
_entity.id
_entity.type
_entity.pdbx_description
1 polymer ?
#
loop_
_entity_poly.entity_id
_entity_poly.type
_entity_poly.pdbx_seq_one_letter_code
_entity_poly.pdbx_strand_id
1 'polypeptide(L)'
;MENNSEDWVTQREAAEQTGKSLAAINNLVRRGRIASKEIYGKTLVSLSEVQAYDVAPGRPPKNPADKTRTLNAAFKQAIESGRKTRKKKGGKR
;
A
#
# COMPACT_ATOMS: atom_id res chain seq x y z
N MET A 1 -20.80 -7.24 27.45
CA MET A 1 -20.39 -7.02 26.04
C MET A 1 -20.94 -8.20 25.26
N GLU A 2 -22.14 -8.05 24.68
CA GLU A 2 -22.73 -9.06 23.79
C GLU A 2 -21.77 -9.34 22.62
N ASN A 3 -21.24 -10.56 22.57
CA ASN A 3 -20.65 -11.11 21.36
C ASN A 3 -21.80 -11.60 20.46
N ASN A 4 -22.30 -10.74 19.58
CA ASN A 4 -23.19 -11.17 18.51
C ASN A 4 -22.41 -12.16 17.63
N SER A 5 -22.80 -13.43 17.74
CA SER A 5 -22.19 -14.52 16.98
C SER A 5 -22.60 -14.49 15.50
N GLU A 6 -23.47 -13.54 15.13
CA GLU A 6 -24.04 -13.36 13.79
C GLU A 6 -23.24 -12.44 12.84
N ASP A 7 -22.21 -11.70 13.28
CA ASP A 7 -21.50 -10.74 12.42
C ASP A 7 -20.35 -11.35 11.57
N TRP A 8 -20.30 -12.68 11.46
CA TRP A 8 -19.28 -13.36 10.66
C TRP A 8 -19.73 -13.53 9.21
N VAL A 9 -19.25 -12.64 8.35
CA VAL A 9 -19.57 -12.63 6.92
C VAL A 9 -18.38 -13.09 6.09
N THR A 10 -18.63 -13.46 4.83
CA THR A 10 -17.52 -13.73 3.90
C THR A 10 -16.77 -12.46 3.53
N GLN A 11 -15.51 -12.57 3.12
CA GLN A 11 -14.73 -11.39 2.67
C GLN A 11 -15.42 -10.61 1.54
N ARG A 12 -16.12 -11.30 0.64
CA ARG A 12 -16.84 -10.68 -0.48
C ARG A 12 -18.06 -9.90 0.00
N GLU A 13 -18.84 -10.50 0.88
CA GLU A 13 -20.00 -9.86 1.48
C GLU A 13 -19.61 -8.65 2.33
N ALA A 14 -18.54 -8.75 3.12
CA ALA A 14 -17.97 -7.61 3.83
C ALA A 14 -17.57 -6.47 2.88
N ALA A 15 -16.99 -6.80 1.71
CA ALA A 15 -16.59 -5.81 0.70
C ALA A 15 -17.82 -5.07 0.13
N GLU A 16 -18.86 -5.83 -0.21
CA GLU A 16 -20.10 -5.29 -0.77
C GLU A 16 -20.84 -4.39 0.24
N GLN A 17 -20.88 -4.78 1.52
CA GLN A 17 -21.56 -4.01 2.56
C GLN A 17 -20.78 -2.77 3.01
N THR A 18 -19.44 -2.82 3.06
CA THR A 18 -18.62 -1.69 3.52
C THR A 18 -18.12 -0.78 2.40
N GLY A 19 -18.35 -1.17 1.14
CA GLY A 19 -17.82 -0.46 -0.03
C GLY A 19 -16.29 -0.52 -0.16
N LYS A 20 -15.60 -1.29 0.69
CA LYS A 20 -14.15 -1.51 0.61
C LYS A 20 -13.84 -2.56 -0.46
N SER A 21 -12.66 -2.50 -1.05
CA SER A 21 -12.25 -3.53 -2.01
C SER A 21 -11.93 -4.86 -1.32
N LEU A 22 -12.18 -5.97 -2.02
CA LEU A 22 -11.76 -7.32 -1.58
C LEU A 22 -10.26 -7.38 -1.26
N ALA A 23 -9.43 -6.70 -2.06
CA ALA A 23 -7.99 -6.62 -1.83
C ALA A 23 -7.65 -5.85 -0.53
N ALA A 24 -8.41 -4.81 -0.18
CA ALA A 24 -8.25 -4.10 1.07
C ALA A 24 -8.58 -5.02 2.25
N ILE A 25 -9.72 -5.70 2.22
CA ILE A 25 -10.12 -6.65 3.28
C ILE A 25 -9.11 -7.78 3.41
N ASN A 26 -8.67 -8.38 2.31
CA ASN A 26 -7.64 -9.43 2.33
C ASN A 26 -6.33 -8.92 2.96
N ASN A 27 -5.92 -7.69 2.65
CA ASN A 27 -4.77 -7.07 3.30
C ASN A 27 -4.99 -6.85 4.80
N LEU A 28 -6.19 -6.50 5.26
CA LEU A 28 -6.51 -6.37 6.69
C LEU A 28 -6.41 -7.72 7.40
N VAL A 29 -6.97 -8.77 6.81
CA VAL A 29 -6.87 -10.14 7.33
C VAL A 29 -5.41 -10.59 7.39
N ARG A 30 -4.65 -10.45 6.30
CA ARG A 30 -3.23 -10.84 6.23
C ARG A 30 -2.36 -10.11 7.25
N ARG A 31 -2.72 -8.88 7.62
CA ARG A 31 -2.01 -8.07 8.62
C ARG A 31 -2.51 -8.33 10.05
N GLY A 32 -3.51 -9.19 10.24
CA GLY A 32 -4.11 -9.47 11.53
C GLY A 32 -4.74 -8.23 12.17
N ARG A 33 -5.34 -7.36 11.34
CA ARG A 33 -5.93 -6.07 11.79
C ARG A 33 -7.42 -6.16 12.08
N ILE A 34 -8.06 -7.23 11.64
CA ILE A 34 -9.46 -7.55 11.89
C ILE A 34 -9.57 -9.03 12.26
N ALA A 35 -10.58 -9.38 13.04
CA ALA A 35 -10.91 -10.72 13.45
C ALA A 35 -11.32 -11.55 12.22
N SER A 36 -10.62 -12.66 12.02
CA SER A 36 -10.89 -13.60 10.95
C SER A 36 -10.92 -15.02 11.48
N LYS A 37 -11.84 -15.83 10.98
CA LYS A 37 -11.95 -17.26 11.30
C LYS A 37 -12.02 -18.08 10.02
N GLU A 38 -11.31 -19.19 9.98
CA GLU A 38 -11.46 -20.16 8.90
C GLU A 38 -12.48 -21.24 9.31
N ILE A 39 -13.50 -21.44 8.47
CA ILE A 39 -14.51 -22.48 8.65
C ILE A 39 -14.69 -23.20 7.31
N TYR A 40 -14.47 -24.52 7.29
CA TYR A 40 -14.58 -25.36 6.09
C TYR A 40 -13.80 -24.80 4.88
N GLY A 41 -12.58 -24.28 5.10
CA GLY A 41 -11.73 -23.70 4.05
C GLY A 41 -12.18 -22.33 3.53
N LYS A 42 -13.20 -21.72 4.16
CA LYS A 42 -13.65 -20.35 3.87
C LYS A 42 -13.21 -19.42 5.00
N THR A 43 -12.64 -18.28 4.64
CA THR A 43 -12.31 -17.22 5.59
C THR A 43 -13.50 -16.31 5.81
N LEU A 44 -13.99 -16.27 7.04
CA LEU A 44 -15.00 -15.35 7.52
C LEU A 44 -14.32 -14.21 8.29
N VAL A 45 -14.93 -13.04 8.24
CA VAL A 45 -14.45 -11.80 8.86
C VAL A 45 -15.58 -11.14 9.64
N SER A 46 -15.23 -10.51 10.76
CA SER A 46 -16.19 -9.72 11.54
C SER A 46 -16.57 -8.45 10.77
N LEU A 47 -17.85 -8.31 10.42
CA LEU A 47 -18.37 -7.15 9.71
C LEU A 47 -18.18 -5.85 10.49
N SER A 48 -18.50 -5.90 11.78
CA SER A 48 -18.43 -4.76 12.71
C SER A 48 -17.00 -4.23 12.85
N GLU A 49 -15.99 -5.10 12.91
CA GLU A 49 -14.60 -4.65 12.91
C GLU A 49 -14.16 -4.06 11.56
N VAL A 50 -14.61 -4.62 10.43
CA VAL A 50 -14.29 -4.07 9.11
C VAL A 50 -14.88 -2.67 8.94
N GLN A 51 -16.11 -2.45 9.44
CA GLN A 51 -16.74 -1.12 9.44
C GLN A 51 -16.03 -0.14 10.36
N ALA A 52 -15.67 -0.58 11.57
CA ALA A 52 -14.96 0.25 12.54
C ALA A 52 -13.51 0.55 12.13
N TYR A 53 -12.93 -0.24 11.22
CA TYR A 53 -11.57 -0.06 10.75
C TYR A 53 -11.45 1.17 9.84
N ASP A 54 -11.06 2.29 10.44
CA ASP A 54 -10.64 3.48 9.73
C ASP A 54 -9.13 3.43 9.42
N VAL A 55 -8.77 3.69 8.17
CA VAL A 55 -7.36 3.68 7.75
C VAL A 55 -6.78 5.04 8.10
N ALA A 56 -5.93 5.10 9.12
CA ALA A 56 -5.13 6.30 9.36
C ALA A 56 -4.39 6.67 8.06
N PRO A 57 -4.48 7.92 7.58
CA PRO A 57 -3.81 8.32 6.35
C PRO A 57 -2.31 8.06 6.48
N GLY A 58 -1.77 7.26 5.56
CA GLY A 58 -0.36 6.92 5.53
C GLY A 58 0.52 8.16 5.36
N ARG A 59 1.84 7.97 5.51
CA ARG A 59 2.81 9.04 5.27
C ARG A 59 2.55 9.67 3.90
N PRO A 60 2.46 11.02 3.79
CA PRO A 60 2.25 11.67 2.51
C PRO A 60 3.34 11.22 1.52
N PRO A 61 2.97 11.00 0.24
CA PRO A 61 3.94 10.61 -0.77
C PRO A 61 5.05 11.67 -0.82
N LYS A 62 6.31 11.22 -0.91
CA LYS A 62 7.43 12.15 -1.07
C LYS A 62 7.22 12.91 -2.38
N ASN A 63 7.19 14.24 -2.30
CA ASN A 63 6.86 15.10 -3.43
C ASN A 63 7.82 14.79 -4.59
N PRO A 64 7.33 14.38 -5.78
CA PRO A 64 8.20 14.01 -6.91
C PRO A 64 9.11 15.16 -7.35
N ALA A 65 8.71 16.41 -7.07
CA ALA A 65 9.51 17.61 -7.29
C ALA A 65 10.84 17.63 -6.49
N ASP A 66 10.89 17.03 -5.30
CA ASP A 66 12.12 16.99 -4.51
C ASP A 66 13.20 16.11 -5.16
N LYS A 67 12.78 15.06 -5.88
CA LYS A 67 13.68 14.11 -6.53
C LYS A 67 14.32 14.71 -7.79
N THR A 68 13.53 15.42 -8.59
CA THR A 68 14.03 16.07 -9.81
C THR A 68 14.96 17.23 -9.47
N ARG A 69 14.66 17.99 -8.42
CA ARG A 69 15.48 19.12 -7.94
C ARG A 69 16.84 18.67 -7.40
N THR A 70 16.92 17.55 -6.68
CA THR A 70 18.20 16.98 -6.22
C THR A 70 19.04 16.41 -7.36
N LEU A 71 18.41 15.68 -8.30
CA LEU A 71 19.12 15.15 -9.48
C LEU A 71 19.70 16.27 -10.35
N ASN A 72 18.93 17.34 -10.58
CA ASN A 72 19.39 18.47 -11.37
C ASN A 72 20.49 19.28 -10.66
N ALA A 73 20.42 19.43 -9.34
CA ALA A 73 21.47 20.08 -8.55
C ALA A 73 22.78 19.27 -8.54
N ALA A 74 22.69 17.96 -8.33
CA ALA A 74 23.85 17.06 -8.38
C ALA A 74 24.49 17.01 -9.78
N PHE A 75 23.67 17.06 -10.84
CA PHE A 75 24.14 17.14 -12.21
C PHE A 75 24.87 18.46 -12.49
N LYS A 76 24.31 19.61 -12.07
CA LYS A 76 24.97 20.92 -12.20
C LYS A 76 26.29 20.98 -11.45
N GLN A 77 26.32 20.49 -10.20
CA GLN A 77 27.54 20.42 -9.40
C GLN A 77 28.62 19.52 -10.03
N ALA A 78 28.22 18.43 -10.70
CA ALA A 78 29.16 17.57 -11.42
C ALA A 78 29.78 18.25 -12.66
N ILE A 79 28.99 19.03 -13.40
CA ILE A 79 29.48 19.82 -14.53
C ILE A 79 30.43 20.94 -14.05
N GLU A 80 30.06 21.63 -12.98
CA GLU A 80 30.83 22.75 -12.42
C GLU A 80 32.12 22.31 -11.73
N SER A 81 32.12 21.13 -11.08
CA SER A 81 33.34 20.50 -10.55
C SER A 81 34.25 19.88 -11.62
N GLY A 82 33.97 20.12 -12.91
CA GLY A 82 34.81 19.67 -14.03
C GLY A 82 34.85 18.15 -14.21
N ARG A 83 33.94 17.40 -13.58
CA ARG A 83 33.86 15.94 -13.75
C ARG A 83 33.30 15.64 -15.14
N LYS A 84 34.19 15.40 -16.10
CA LYS A 84 33.83 14.95 -17.46
C LYS A 84 32.95 13.71 -17.38
N THR A 85 31.70 13.82 -17.81
CA THR A 85 30.84 12.66 -18.05
C THR A 85 31.48 11.85 -19.17
N ARG A 86 31.95 10.64 -18.84
CA ARG A 86 32.66 9.77 -19.79
C ARG A 86 31.67 9.36 -20.89
N LYS A 87 31.69 10.05 -22.02
CA LYS A 87 30.90 9.71 -23.21
C LYS A 87 31.36 8.31 -23.67
N LYS A 88 30.55 7.30 -23.40
CA LYS A 88 30.79 5.91 -23.83
C LYS A 88 30.75 5.90 -25.36
N LYS A 89 31.93 6.02 -25.98
CA LYS A 89 32.09 5.95 -27.44
C LYS A 89 31.75 4.51 -27.82
N GLY A 90 30.58 4.31 -28.41
CA GLY A 90 30.16 3.01 -28.94
C GLY A 90 31.22 2.48 -29.89
N GLY A 91 31.73 1.29 -29.60
CA GLY A 91 32.62 0.56 -30.48
C GLY A 91 31.88 0.26 -31.79
N LYS A 92 32.43 0.80 -32.88
CA LYS A 92 32.00 0.50 -34.24
C LYS A 92 32.48 -0.93 -34.53
N ARG A 93 31.55 -1.86 -34.74
CA ARG A 93 31.84 -3.16 -35.37
C ARG A 93 31.94 -2.95 -36.87
#